data_AF-A0A352GHY5-F1
#
_entry.id   AF-A0A352GHY5-F1
#
_cell.length_a   1.000
_cell.length_b   1.000
_cell.length_c   1.000
_cell.angle_alpha   90.00
_cell.angle_beta   90.00
_cell.angle_gamma   90.00
#
_symmetry.space_group_name_H-M   'P 1'
#
loop_
_entity.id
_entity.type
_entity.pdbx_description
1 polymer ?
#
loop_
_entity_poly.entity_id
_entity_poly.type
_entity_poly.pdbx_seq_one_letter_code
_entity_poly.pdbx_strand_id
1 'polypeptide(L)' 'MGQKVNPVGLRLGINRTWDSRWFANDGDYATLLHEDIKIRKMLKERL' A
#
# COMPACT_ATOMS: atom_id res chain seq x y z
N MET A 1 27.53 -10.49 -3.83
CA MET A 1 26.64 -9.93 -2.79
C MET A 1 25.22 -9.94 -3.34
N GLY A 2 24.35 -10.83 -2.85
CA GLY A 2 23.02 -11.07 -3.43
C GLY A 2 22.00 -9.99 -3.05
N GLN A 3 21.07 -9.72 -3.96
CA GLN A 3 19.94 -8.82 -3.68
C GLN A 3 19.02 -9.47 -2.65
N LYS A 4 18.79 -8.78 -1.52
CA LYS A 4 17.89 -9.24 -0.46
C LYS A 4 16.47 -8.72 -0.70
N VAL A 5 15.49 -9.57 -0.44
CA VAL A 5 14.06 -9.23 -0.56
C VAL A 5 13.65 -8.26 0.56
N ASN A 6 12.67 -7.40 0.28
CA ASN A 6 12.09 -6.53 1.30
C ASN A 6 11.35 -7.39 2.36
N PRO A 7 11.77 -7.36 3.65
CA PRO A 7 11.17 -8.18 4.70
C PRO A 7 9.72 -7.80 5.00
N VAL A 8 9.28 -6.58 4.66
CA VAL A 8 7.90 -6.13 4.86
C VAL A 8 6.97 -6.85 3.90
N GLY A 9 7.31 -6.88 2.61
CA GLY A 9 6.54 -7.60 1.59
C GLY A 9 6.53 -9.10 1.85
N LEU A 10 7.68 -9.66 2.27
CA LEU A 10 7.79 -11.09 2.58
C LEU A 10 6.88 -11.56 3.71
N ARG A 11 6.52 -10.68 4.66
CA ARG A 11 5.73 -11.01 5.85
C ARG A 11 4.27 -10.55 5.77
N LEU A 12 3.88 -9.95 4.64
CA LEU A 12 2.52 -9.49 4.40
C LEU A 12 1.58 -10.70 4.35
N GLY A 13 0.51 -10.70 5.16
CA GLY A 13 -0.43 -11.82 5.26
C GLY A 13 -0.01 -12.96 6.20
N ILE A 14 1.21 -12.92 6.78
CA ILE A 14 1.66 -13.89 7.80
C ILE A 14 1.64 -13.25 9.19
N ASN A 15 2.47 -12.23 9.39
CA ASN A 15 2.63 -11.54 10.67
C ASN A 15 2.43 -10.01 10.53
N ARG A 16 2.15 -9.51 9.32
CA ARG A 16 1.83 -8.10 9.08
C ARG A 16 0.64 -7.96 8.15
N THR A 17 -0.27 -7.05 8.48
CA THR A 17 -1.45 -6.73 7.65
C THR A 17 -1.15 -5.62 6.66
N TRP A 18 -2.03 -5.49 5.65
CA TRP A 18 -2.01 -4.39 4.70
C TRP A 18 -2.19 -3.04 5.41
N ASP A 19 -1.42 -2.04 4.98
CA ASP A 19 -1.54 -0.67 5.49
C ASP A 19 -2.80 0.05 4.91
N SER A 20 -3.35 -0.44 3.81
CA SER A 20 -4.64 -0.03 3.22
C SER A 20 -5.53 -1.26 3.08
N ARG A 21 -6.72 -1.25 3.71
CA ARG A 21 -7.68 -2.36 3.66
C ARG A 21 -9.01 -1.86 3.10
N TRP A 22 -9.19 -2.05 1.80
CA TRP A 22 -10.42 -1.74 1.08
C TRP A 22 -10.56 -2.69 -0.12
N PHE A 23 -11.77 -2.81 -0.64
CA PHE A 23 -12.09 -3.61 -1.82
C PHE A 23 -12.70 -2.70 -2.89
N ALA A 24 -12.35 -2.94 -4.15
CA ALA A 24 -12.91 -2.23 -5.29
C ALA A 24 -13.24 -3.20 -6.41
N ASN A 25 -14.23 -2.84 -7.23
CA ASN A 25 -14.51 -3.55 -8.47
C ASN A 25 -13.41 -3.25 -9.51
N ASP A 26 -13.26 -4.12 -10.50
CA ASP A 26 -12.14 -4.09 -11.47
C ASP A 26 -11.97 -2.73 -12.18
N GLY A 27 -13.06 -2.00 -12.44
CA GLY A 27 -13.03 -0.68 -13.08
C GLY A 27 -12.58 0.47 -12.17
N ASP A 28 -12.78 0.35 -10.86
CA ASP A 28 -12.61 1.46 -9.91
C ASP A 28 -11.29 1.37 -9.14
N TYR A 29 -10.63 0.21 -9.16
CA TYR A 29 -9.41 -0.03 -8.40
C TYR A 29 -8.30 0.99 -8.70
N ALA A 30 -8.09 1.29 -9.99
CA ALA A 30 -7.05 2.23 -10.40
C ALA A 30 -7.30 3.64 -9.84
N THR A 31 -8.54 4.13 -9.93
CA THR A 31 -8.92 5.46 -9.44
C THR A 31 -8.76 5.55 -7.93
N LEU A 32 -9.28 4.57 -7.19
CA LEU A 32 -9.21 4.51 -5.74
C LEU A 32 -7.76 4.40 -5.23
N LEU A 33 -6.90 3.65 -5.94
CA LEU A 33 -5.48 3.58 -5.62
C LEU A 33 -4.78 4.93 -5.80
N HIS A 34 -5.10 5.67 -6.86
CA HIS A 34 -4.52 7.00 -7.11
C HIS A 34 -4.94 8.01 -6.03
N GLU A 35 -6.19 7.93 -5.56
CA GLU A 35 -6.68 8.76 -4.47
C GLU A 35 -6.00 8.43 -3.15
N ASP A 36 -5.84 7.14 -2.81
CA ASP A 36 -5.16 6.71 -1.58
C ASP A 36 -3.71 7.19 -1.54
N ILE A 37 -2.98 7.10 -2.66
CA ILE A 37 -1.61 7.62 -2.75
C ILE A 37 -1.57 9.14 -2.53
N LYS A 38 -2.50 9.91 -3.11
CA LYS A 38 -2.56 11.36 -2.94
C LYS A 38 -2.85 11.74 -1.49
N ILE A 39 -3.81 11.06 -0.85
CA ILE A 39 -4.16 11.31 0.55
C ILE A 39 -2.96 11.01 1.45
N ARG A 40 -2.28 9.87 1.26
CA ARG A 40 -1.09 9.50 2.02
C ARG A 40 0.04 10.51 1.86
N LYS A 41 0.27 11.00 0.64
CA LYS A 41 1.29 12.02 0.36
C LYS A 41 0.96 13.32 1.10
N MET A 42 -0.27 13.81 0.96
CA MET A 42 -0.73 15.03 1.62
C MET A 42 -0.62 14.93 3.15
N LEU A 43 -1.03 13.80 3.73
CA LEU A 43 -0.92 13.59 5.18
C LEU A 43 0.52 13.59 5.66
N LYS A 44 1.44 12.98 4.90
CA LYS A 44 2.87 12.96 5.21
C LYS A 44 3.56 14.33 5.06
N GLU A 45 3.03 15.21 4.22
CA GLU A 45 3.56 16.58 4.06
C GLU A 45 3.05 17.53 5.15
N ARG A 46 1.89 17.24 5.74
CA ARG A 46 1.24 18.09 6.74
C ARG A 46 1.65 17.76 8.20
N LEU A 47 2.13 16.54 8.45
CA LEU A 47 2.59 16.03 9.75
C LEU A 47 4.10 15.83 9.76
#